data_AF-A0A4Q3RUR4-F1
#
_entry.id   AF-A0A4Q3RUR4-F1
#
_cell.length_a   1.000
_cell.length_b   1.000
_cell.length_c   1.000
_cell.angle_alpha   90.00
_cell.angle_beta   90.00
_cell.angle_gamma   90.00
#
_symmetry.space_group_name_H-M   'P 1'
#
loop_
_entity.id
_entity.type
_entity.pdbx_description
1 polymer ?
#
loop_
_entity_poly.entity_id
_entity_poly.type
_entity_poly.pdbx_seq_one_letter_code
_entity_poly.pdbx_strand_id
1 'polypeptide(L)' 'MNTPNQTDVDLQEKLSFDTFRNEVLRDFRIACESRQASLLGRKEVLTGKAKFGIFGDGKEVAQLAMAK' A
#
# COMPACT_ATOMS: atom_id res chain seq x y z
N MET A 1 -13.72 26.63 -30.23
CA MET A 1 -13.38 25.27 -29.77
C MET A 1 -12.74 25.43 -28.40
N ASN A 2 -13.45 25.08 -27.33
CA ASN A 2 -12.88 25.13 -25.98
C ASN A 2 -12.18 23.80 -25.73
N THR A 3 -10.86 23.79 -25.83
CA THR A 3 -10.04 22.67 -25.37
C THR A 3 -10.20 22.54 -23.85
N PRO A 4 -10.48 21.33 -23.31
CA PRO A 4 -10.48 21.13 -21.87
C PRO A 4 -9.09 21.46 -21.33
N ASN A 5 -9.03 22.19 -20.21
CA ASN A 5 -7.77 22.50 -19.54
C ASN A 5 -7.10 21.18 -19.11
N GLN A 6 -5.77 21.10 -19.19
CA GLN A 6 -5.00 19.91 -18.82
C GLN A 6 -5.37 19.36 -17.42
N THR A 7 -5.69 20.25 -16.49
CA THR A 7 -6.16 19.90 -15.14
C THR A 7 -7.48 19.13 -15.10
N ASP A 8 -8.40 19.36 -16.04
CA ASP A 8 -9.69 18.64 -16.09
C ASP A 8 -9.53 17.21 -16.61
N VAL A 9 -8.56 17.01 -17.51
CA VAL A 9 -8.24 15.68 -18.08
C VAL A 9 -7.59 14.78 -17.02
N ASP A 10 -6.66 15.32 -16.23
CA ASP A 10 -5.99 14.60 -15.14
C ASP A 10 -6.98 14.24 -14.00
N LEU A 11 -7.99 15.08 -13.75
CA LEU A 11 -9.05 14.80 -12.76
C LEU A 11 -9.98 13.68 -13.24
N GLN A 12 -10.33 13.65 -14.52
CA GLN A 12 -11.10 12.56 -15.10
C GLN A 12 -10.36 11.22 -15.04
N GLU A 13 -9.04 11.22 -15.27
CA GLU A 13 -8.23 10.00 -15.20
C GLU A 13 -8.14 9.45 -13.76
N LYS A 14 -7.97 10.33 -12.75
CA LYS A 14 -7.98 9.95 -11.33
C LYS A 14 -9.33 9.42 -10.85
N LEU A 15 -10.43 9.87 -11.45
CA LEU A 15 -11.79 9.40 -11.16
C LEU A 15 -12.17 8.15 -11.96
N SER A 16 -11.30 7.68 -12.87
CA SER A 16 -11.57 6.45 -13.63
C SER A 16 -11.56 5.22 -12.72
N PHE A 17 -12.59 4.39 -12.88
CA PHE A 17 -12.74 3.15 -12.13
C PHE A 17 -11.55 2.19 -12.31
N ASP A 18 -10.95 2.16 -13.49
CA ASP A 18 -9.79 1.30 -13.75
C ASP A 18 -8.55 1.77 -12.98
N THR A 19 -8.35 3.09 -12.87
CA THR A 19 -7.28 3.68 -12.05
C THR A 19 -7.48 3.33 -10.58
N PHE A 20 -8.71 3.51 -10.07
CA PHE A 20 -9.07 3.14 -8.70
C PHE A 20 -8.88 1.63 -8.45
N ARG A 21 -9.33 0.76 -9.36
CA ARG A 21 -9.14 -0.69 -9.23
C ARG A 21 -7.65 -1.05 -9.16
N ASN A 22 -6.85 -0.49 -10.05
CA ASN A 22 -5.40 -0.74 -10.08
C ASN A 22 -4.72 -0.25 -8.80
N GLU A 23 -5.18 0.86 -8.24
CA GLU A 23 -4.71 1.39 -6.97
C GLU A 23 -5.06 0.44 -5.81
N VAL A 24 -6.31 -0.01 -5.70
CA VAL A 24 -6.74 -0.98 -4.68
C VAL A 24 -5.94 -2.28 -4.76
N LEU A 25 -5.70 -2.80 -5.97
CA LEU A 25 -4.89 -4.00 -6.17
C LEU A 25 -3.43 -3.79 -5.75
N ARG A 26 -2.88 -2.60 -6.01
CA ARG A 26 -1.53 -2.24 -5.58
C ARG A 26 -1.44 -2.16 -4.06
N ASP A 27 -2.39 -1.50 -3.40
CA ASP A 27 -2.42 -1.39 -1.94
C ASP A 27 -2.57 -2.76 -1.29
N PHE A 28 -3.45 -3.61 -1.84
CA PHE A 28 -3.60 -5.00 -1.37
C PHE A 28 -2.28 -5.77 -1.46
N ARG A 29 -1.54 -5.63 -2.56
CA ARG A 29 -0.21 -6.23 -2.70
C ARG A 29 0.75 -5.74 -1.62
N ILE A 30 0.81 -4.43 -1.37
CA ILE A 30 1.68 -3.84 -0.35
C ILE A 30 1.30 -4.36 1.05
N ALA A 31 0.01 -4.47 1.35
CA ALA A 31 -0.47 -5.03 2.62
C ALA A 31 0.02 -6.47 2.80
N CYS A 32 -0.09 -7.31 1.77
CA CYS A 32 0.40 -8.69 1.81
C CYS A 32 1.92 -8.76 1.99
N GLU A 33 2.69 -7.93 1.29
CA GLU A 33 4.14 -7.89 1.42
C GLU A 33 4.58 -7.43 2.83
N SER A 34 3.95 -6.40 3.38
CA SER A 34 4.19 -5.91 4.75
C SER A 34 3.91 -6.99 5.80
N ARG A 35 2.79 -7.72 5.63
CA ARG A 35 2.43 -8.84 6.50
C ARG A 35 3.47 -9.96 6.43
N GLN A 36 3.94 -10.32 5.24
CA GLN A 36 4.94 -11.37 5.07
C GLN A 36 6.31 -10.96 5.64
N ALA A 37 6.72 -9.72 5.43
CA ALA A 37 7.95 -9.18 6.04
C ALA A 37 7.88 -9.24 7.56
N SER A 38 6.73 -8.89 8.15
CA SER A 38 6.49 -8.96 9.60
C SER A 38 6.53 -10.40 10.12
N LEU A 39 5.93 -11.36 9.42
CA LEU A 39 6.01 -12.79 9.75
C LEU A 39 7.45 -13.32 9.73
N LEU A 40 8.20 -12.99 8.68
CA LEU A 40 9.59 -13.43 8.52
C LEU A 40 10.47 -12.81 9.60
N GLY A 41 10.38 -11.50 9.80
CA GLY A 41 11.15 -10.80 10.84
C GLY A 41 10.87 -11.36 12.24
N ARG A 42 9.61 -11.63 12.56
CA ARG A 42 9.24 -12.24 13.85
C ARG A 42 9.89 -13.61 14.03
N LYS A 43 9.90 -14.44 12.97
CA LYS A 43 10.56 -15.75 13.00
C LYS A 43 12.07 -15.63 13.22
N GLU A 44 12.72 -14.68 12.57
CA GLU A 44 14.17 -14.46 12.70
C GLU A 44 14.57 -13.96 14.09
N VAL A 45 13.75 -13.10 14.71
CA VAL A 45 13.93 -12.69 16.12
C VAL A 45 13.71 -13.87 17.07
N LEU A 46 12.64 -14.64 16.88
CA LEU A 46 12.33 -15.80 17.74
C LEU A 46 13.36 -16.93 17.64
N THR A 47 14.03 -17.08 16.50
CA THR A 47 15.09 -18.07 16.30
C THR A 47 16.48 -17.57 16.72
N GLY A 48 16.58 -16.36 17.28
CA GLY A 48 17.84 -15.79 17.78
C GLY A 48 18.78 -15.29 16.69
N LYS A 49 18.35 -15.26 15.42
CA LYS A 49 19.15 -14.75 14.31
C LYS A 49 19.18 -13.22 14.27
N ALA A 50 18.14 -12.57 14.80
CA ALA A 50 18.09 -11.12 15.01
C ALA A 50 17.92 -10.80 16.51
N LYS A 51 18.54 -9.71 16.97
CA LYS A 51 18.51 -9.32 18.39
C LYS A 51 17.24 -8.60 18.83
N PHE A 52 16.53 -7.95 17.90
CA PHE A 52 15.34 -7.16 18.17
C PHE A 52 14.55 -6.94 16.87
N GLY A 53 13.23 -6.76 16.98
CA GLY A 53 12.39 -6.41 15.83
C GLY A 53 11.05 -5.81 16.26
N ILE A 54 10.65 -4.72 15.60
CA ILE A 54 9.32 -4.12 15.70
C ILE A 54 8.63 -4.36 14.36
N PHE A 55 7.47 -5.01 14.40
CA PHE A 55 6.72 -5.38 13.20
C PHE A 55 5.32 -4.76 13.23
N GLY A 56 4.82 -4.40 12.06
CA GLY A 56 3.53 -3.72 11.88
C GLY A 56 2.33 -4.65 11.77
N ASP A 57 2.39 -5.84 12.37
CA ASP A 57 1.37 -6.88 12.20
C ASP A 57 -0.04 -6.36 12.56
N GLY A 58 -0.98 -6.57 11.63
CA GLY A 58 -2.38 -6.20 11.81
C GLY A 58 -2.66 -4.70 11.66
N LYS A 59 -1.67 -3.88 11.30
CA LYS A 59 -1.81 -2.43 11.08
C LYS A 59 -1.66 -2.03 9.60
N GLU A 60 -1.51 -3.00 8.70
CA GLU A 60 -1.12 -2.78 7.31
C GLU A 60 -2.15 -1.91 6.57
N VAL A 61 -3.45 -2.24 6.70
CA VAL A 61 -4.53 -1.49 6.04
C VAL A 61 -4.66 -0.08 6.59
N ALA A 62 -4.56 0.10 7.91
CA ALA A 62 -4.64 1.42 8.53
C ALA A 62 -3.48 2.32 8.11
N GLN A 63 -2.27 1.75 7.99
CA GLN A 63 -1.09 2.47 7.50
C GLN A 63 -1.22 2.88 6.03
N LEU A 64 -1.75 1.99 5.18
CA LEU A 64 -2.04 2.32 3.78
C LEU A 64 -3.08 3.43 3.64
N ALA A 65 -4.14 3.38 4.45
CA ALA A 65 -5.17 4.41 4.46
C ALA A 65 -4.65 5.78 4.95
N MET A 66 -3.72 5.79 5.90
CA MET A 66 -3.08 7.03 6.39
C MET A 66 -2.06 7.62 5.39
N ALA A 67 -1.43 6.77 4.58
CA ALA A 67 -0.38 7.20 3.64
C ALA A 67 -0.93 7.84 2.35
N LYS A 68 -2.23 7.77 2.12
CA LYS A 68 -2.94 8.45 1.03
C LYS A 68 -3.70 9.65 1.56
#